data_AF-A0A087TKN3-F1
#
_entry.id   AF-A0A087TKN3-F1
#
_cell.length_a   1.000
_cell.length_b   1.000
_cell.length_c   1.000
_cell.angle_alpha   90.00
_cell.angle_beta   90.00
_cell.angle_gamma   90.00
#
_symmetry.space_group_name_H-M   'P 1'
#
loop_
_entity.id
_entity.type
_entity.pdbx_description
1 polymer ?
#
loop_
_entity_poly.entity_id
_entity_poly.type
_entity_poly.pdbx_seq_one_letter_code
_entity_poly.pdbx_strand_id
1 'polypeptide(L)' 'MCISEGGNPPPQLIWYRGNAQIDATYYLTNDDTVTANNLTFIVSAADNTGSYYCRASNSATK' A
#
# COMPACT_ATOMS: atom_id res chain seq x y z
N MET A 1 -0.61 -7.41 3.85
CA MET A 1 -1.68 -7.04 2.90
C MET A 1 -2.30 -5.72 3.34
N CYS A 2 -2.54 -4.81 2.42
CA CYS A 2 -3.18 -3.51 2.65
C CYS A 2 -4.38 -3.37 1.72
N ILE A 3 -5.52 -2.90 2.23
CA ILE A 3 -6.79 -2.80 1.49
C ILE A 3 -7.44 -1.46 1.86
N SER A 4 -7.99 -0.79 0.86
CA SER A 4 -8.83 0.40 1.04
C SER A 4 -10.09 0.26 0.20
N GLU A 5 -11.22 0.62 0.78
CA GLU A 5 -12.53 0.57 0.14
C GLU A 5 -13.04 1.99 -0.13
N GLY A 6 -13.63 2.20 -1.30
CA GLY A 6 -14.12 3.48 -1.80
C GLY A 6 -13.02 4.43 -2.29
N GLY A 7 -13.41 5.70 -2.42
CA GLY A 7 -12.56 6.77 -2.96
C GLY A 7 -12.83 7.02 -4.45
N ASN A 8 -13.06 8.28 -4.80
CA ASN A 8 -13.23 8.71 -6.20
C ASN A 8 -12.34 9.93 -6.46
N PRO A 9 -11.23 9.79 -7.21
CA PRO A 9 -10.75 8.55 -7.86
C PRO A 9 -10.22 7.54 -6.84
N PRO A 10 -10.02 6.25 -7.19
CA PRO A 10 -9.53 5.25 -6.23
C PRO A 10 -8.19 5.64 -5.58
N PRO A 11 -7.97 5.31 -4.30
CA PRO A 11 -6.76 5.66 -3.57
C PRO A 11 -5.56 4.83 -4.04
N GLN A 12 -4.37 5.42 -4.02
CA GLN A 12 -3.12 4.69 -4.21
C GLN A 12 -2.68 4.06 -2.89
N LEU A 13 -2.24 2.80 -2.94
CA LEU A 13 -1.70 2.09 -1.78
C LEU A 13 -0.20 1.84 -1.95
N ILE A 14 0.60 2.42 -1.05
CA ILE A 14 2.06 2.36 -1.11
C ILE A 14 2.61 1.84 0.22
N TRP A 15 3.48 0.85 0.14
CA TRP A 15 4.22 0.32 1.29
C TRP A 15 5.53 1.06 1.51
N TYR A 16 5.82 1.27 2.78
CA TYR A 16 7.04 1.88 3.27
C TYR A 16 7.71 0.99 4.29
N ARG A 17 9.04 1.02 4.29
CA ARG A 17 9.90 0.52 5.37
C ARG A 17 10.62 1.71 5.99
N GLY A 18 10.24 2.10 7.22
CA GLY A 18 10.64 3.39 7.77
C GLY A 18 10.25 4.50 6.80
N ASN A 19 11.20 5.32 6.35
CA ASN A 19 10.93 6.42 5.41
C ASN A 19 11.09 6.04 3.94
N ALA A 20 11.46 4.80 3.61
CA ALA A 20 11.70 4.36 2.25
C ALA A 20 10.44 3.69 1.66
N GLN A 21 10.01 4.12 0.47
CA GLN A 21 9.00 3.41 -0.31
C GLN A 21 9.59 2.10 -0.84
N ILE A 22 8.91 0.98 -0.59
CA ILE A 22 9.38 -0.36 -0.98
C ILE A 22 8.46 -1.06 -1.98
N ASP A 23 7.18 -0.71 -2.02
CA ASP A 23 6.25 -1.22 -3.01
C ASP A 23 5.12 -0.21 -3.27
N ALA A 24 4.78 -0.03 -4.55
CA ALA A 24 3.64 0.77 -5.00
C ALA A 24 2.79 0.00 -6.02
N THR A 25 2.86 -1.34 -5.98
CA THR A 25 2.15 -2.23 -6.88
C THR A 25 0.78 -2.53 -6.30
N TYR A 26 -0.16 -1.62 -6.53
CA TYR A 26 -1.56 -1.80 -6.12
C TYR A 26 -2.45 -2.18 -7.30
N TYR A 27 -3.53 -2.87 -7.01
CA TYR A 27 -4.54 -3.27 -7.98
C TYR A 27 -5.94 -2.93 -7.47
N LEU A 28 -6.82 -2.67 -8.43
CA LEU A 28 -8.25 -2.45 -8.21
C LEU A 28 -8.97 -3.78 -8.37
N THR A 29 -10.04 -3.98 -7.58
CA THR A 29 -11.00 -5.04 -7.87
C THR A 29 -11.85 -4.65 -9.08
N ASN A 30 -12.55 -5.65 -9.66
CA ASN A 30 -13.37 -5.45 -10.85
C ASN A 30 -14.47 -4.38 -10.71
N ASP A 31 -14.82 -4.02 -9.47
CA ASP A 31 -15.85 -3.02 -9.18
C ASP A 31 -15.29 -1.61 -8.93
N ASP A 32 -13.96 -1.42 -9.02
CA ASP A 32 -13.22 -0.17 -8.70
C ASP A 32 -13.49 0.39 -7.28
N THR A 33 -14.20 -0.37 -6.45
CA THR A 33 -14.55 -0.01 -5.07
C THR A 33 -13.48 -0.42 -4.08
N VAL A 34 -12.56 -1.31 -4.45
CA VAL A 34 -11.53 -1.80 -3.54
C VAL A 34 -10.18 -1.70 -4.20
N THR A 35 -9.25 -1.00 -3.55
CA THR A 35 -7.84 -1.02 -3.91
C THR A 35 -7.10 -1.90 -2.91
N ALA A 36 -6.24 -2.78 -3.41
CA ALA A 36 -5.42 -3.66 -2.58
C ALA A 36 -3.95 -3.62 -3.02
N ASN A 37 -3.06 -3.78 -2.04
CA ASN A 37 -1.63 -3.93 -2.26
C ASN A 37 -1.09 -5.07 -1.38
N ASN A 38 -0.53 -6.08 -2.03
CA ASN A 38 0.07 -7.23 -1.37
C ASN A 38 1.61 -7.16 -1.40
N LEU A 39 2.19 -6.68 -0.30
CA LEU A 39 3.64 -6.66 -0.11
C LEU A 39 4.21 -8.08 0.02
N THR A 40 5.01 -8.50 -0.96
CA THR A 40 5.75 -9.77 -0.95
C THR A 40 7.25 -9.49 -1.03
N PHE A 41 8.04 -9.96 -0.06
CA PHE A 41 9.48 -9.77 -0.02
C PHE A 41 10.18 -10.92 0.72
N ILE A 42 11.48 -11.07 0.51
CA ILE A 42 12.31 -12.05 1.21
C ILE A 42 12.73 -11.44 2.55
N VAL A 43 12.44 -12.16 3.64
CA VAL A 43 12.78 -11.72 5.00
C VAL A 43 14.27 -11.89 5.27
N SER A 44 14.87 -10.90 5.92
CA SER A 44 16.26 -10.84 6.34
C SER A 44 16.37 -10.44 7.82
N ALA A 45 17.53 -10.66 8.45
CA ALA A 45 17.75 -10.27 9.85
C ALA A 45 17.56 -8.76 10.12
N ALA A 46 17.72 -7.91 9.09
CA ALA A 46 17.46 -6.47 9.17
C ALA A 46 15.98 -6.14 9.35
N ASP A 47 15.07 -7.08 9.08
CA ASP A 47 13.62 -6.87 9.14
C ASP A 47 13.09 -7.06 10.57
N ASN A 48 13.88 -7.68 11.46
CA ASN A 48 13.53 -7.86 12.88
C ASN A 48 13.33 -6.52 13.62
N THR A 49 13.96 -5.45 13.13
CA THR A 49 13.82 -4.08 13.66
C THR A 49 13.19 -3.13 12.63
N GLY A 50 12.80 -3.65 11.46
CA GLY A 50 12.19 -2.86 10.39
C GLY A 50 10.71 -2.58 10.67
N SER A 51 10.31 -1.30 10.62
CA SER A 51 8.89 -0.93 10.67
C SER A 51 8.31 -0.84 9.26
N TYR A 52 7.25 -1.58 9.00
CA TYR A 52 6.54 -1.57 7.72
C TYR A 52 5.15 -0.95 7.90
N TYR A 53 4.78 -0.02 7.02
CA TYR A 53 3.44 0.55 7.02
C TYR A 53 2.95 0.79 5.59
N CYS A 54 1.64 0.69 5.43
CA CYS A 54 0.97 1.04 4.18
C CYS A 54 0.33 2.43 4.32
N ARG A 55 0.46 3.25 3.28
CA ARG A 55 -0.20 4.55 3.20
C ARG A 55 -1.17 4.55 2.03
N ALA A 56 -2.43 4.88 2.33
CA ALA A 56 -3.44 5.20 1.34
C ALA A 56 -3.39 6.71 1.01
N SER A 57 -3.44 7.06 -0.27
CA SER A 57 -3.48 8.46 -0.71
C SER A 57 -4.46 8.62 -1.87
N ASN A 58 -5.39 9.55 -1.74
CA ASN A 58 -6.39 9.86 -2.76
C ASN A 58 -6.13 11.27 -3.31
N SER A 59 -6.18 11.45 -4.63
CA SER A 59 -5.93 12.76 -5.24
C SER A 59 -7.04 13.78 -4.97
N ALA A 60 -8.24 13.35 -4.58
CA ALA A 60 -9.34 14.23 -4.20
C ALA A 60 -9.19 14.84 -2.80
N THR A 61 -8.38 14.25 -1.92
CA THR A 61 -8.16 14.74 -0.53
C THR A 61 -6.79 15.40 -0.33
N LYS A 62 -6.19 15.94 -1.40
CA LYS A 62 -4.95 16.73 -1.30
C LYS A 62 -5.22 18.18 -0.92
#